data_AF-A0A6P2G0P2-F1
#
_entry.id   AF-A0A6P2G0P2-F1
#
_cell.length_a   1.000
_cell.length_b   1.000
_cell.length_c   1.000
_cell.angle_alpha   90.00
_cell.angle_beta   90.00
_cell.angle_gamma   90.00
#
_symmetry.space_group_name_H-M   'P 1'
#
loop_
_entity.id
_entity.type
_entity.pdbx_description
1 polymer ?
#
loop_
_entity_poly.entity_id
_entity_poly.type
_entity_poly.pdbx_seq_one_letter_code
_entity_poly.pdbx_strand_id
1 'polypeptide(L)'
;MPAAARAVPLAGPARHRRVFLPLLAALVVLAWVVLWAWARSPWGRYLEHGDWMASGPAAFLCRALPAGEWWLPGLLYALAWVLMTAAMMLPTTLPLFDVFDRMTARRADHRRLMLLLGLGYMAAWGAFGLLAHGLHTALLSVLAKSPTLAWHGWLIGAAVIALAGAFQFSRLKYRCLDKCRTPLGFALLGPSAARGKP
;
A
#
# COMPACT_ATOMS: atom_id res chain seq x y z
N MET A 1 -2.67 19.90 -50.95
CA MET A 1 -1.91 18.72 -50.50
C MET A 1 -2.19 18.50 -49.01
N PRO A 2 -3.10 17.59 -48.62
CA PRO A 2 -3.35 17.34 -47.20
C PRO A 2 -2.22 16.47 -46.63
N ALA A 3 -1.67 16.90 -45.49
CA ALA A 3 -0.66 16.18 -44.73
C ALA A 3 -1.27 14.89 -44.15
N ALA A 4 -0.70 13.74 -44.53
CA ALA A 4 -1.07 12.45 -43.98
C ALA A 4 -0.70 12.40 -42.49
N ALA A 5 -1.71 12.43 -41.62
CA ALA A 5 -1.55 12.12 -40.21
C ALA A 5 -1.02 10.68 -40.07
N ARG A 6 0.24 10.53 -39.66
CA ARG A 6 0.83 9.23 -39.34
C ARG A 6 0.08 8.66 -38.12
N ALA A 7 -0.73 7.63 -38.34
CA ALA A 7 -1.29 6.83 -37.26
C ALA A 7 -0.12 6.20 -36.49
N VAL A 8 0.10 6.65 -35.26
CA VAL A 8 0.97 5.95 -34.30
C VAL A 8 0.35 4.57 -34.10
N PRO A 9 1.07 3.47 -34.38
CA PRO A 9 0.55 2.15 -34.13
C PRO A 9 0.36 2.02 -32.62
N LEU A 10 -0.90 2.00 -32.17
CA LEU A 10 -1.25 1.65 -30.81
C LEU A 10 -0.75 0.22 -30.60
N ALA A 11 0.45 0.08 -30.02
CA ALA A 11 1.03 -1.20 -29.68
C ALA A 11 -0.02 -1.98 -28.88
N GLY A 12 -0.58 -3.03 -29.50
CA GLY A 12 -1.79 -3.66 -28.99
C GLY A 12 -1.60 -4.18 -27.55
N PRO A 13 -2.66 -4.17 -26.72
CA PRO A 13 -2.60 -4.63 -25.32
C PRO A 13 -2.00 -6.04 -25.17
N ALA A 14 -2.06 -6.86 -26.22
CA ALA A 14 -1.42 -8.17 -26.29
C ALA A 14 0.12 -8.14 -26.27
N ARG A 15 0.78 -7.16 -26.90
CA ARG A 15 2.25 -7.06 -26.94
C ARG A 15 2.79 -6.60 -25.58
N HIS A 16 2.11 -5.64 -24.96
CA HIS A 16 2.46 -5.16 -23.63
C HIS A 16 2.36 -6.30 -22.60
N ARG A 17 1.27 -7.09 -22.63
CA ARG A 17 1.08 -8.23 -21.72
C ARG A 17 2.12 -9.35 -21.91
N ARG A 18 2.54 -9.63 -23.14
CA ARG A 18 3.55 -10.67 -23.46
C ARG A 18 4.96 -10.33 -22.96
N VAL A 19 5.31 -9.04 -22.86
CA VAL A 19 6.61 -8.59 -22.33
C VAL A 19 6.53 -8.32 -20.83
N PHE A 20 5.41 -7.76 -20.36
CA PHE A 20 5.21 -7.43 -18.96
C PHE A 20 5.19 -8.65 -18.05
N LEU A 21 4.48 -9.74 -18.44
CA LEU A 21 4.39 -10.94 -17.62
C LEU A 21 5.73 -11.64 -17.37
N PRO A 22 6.59 -11.92 -18.37
CA PRO A 22 7.88 -12.54 -18.12
C PRO A 22 8.83 -11.61 -17.36
N LEU A 23 8.80 -10.30 -17.61
CA LEU A 23 9.58 -9.32 -16.87
C LEU A 23 9.18 -9.30 -15.38
N LEU A 24 7.87 -9.27 -15.11
CA LEU A 24 7.33 -9.33 -13.76
C LEU A 24 7.72 -10.65 -13.07
N ALA A 25 7.57 -11.78 -13.77
CA ALA A 25 7.98 -13.09 -13.23
C ALA A 25 9.48 -13.13 -12.92
N ALA A 26 10.32 -12.62 -13.81
CA ALA A 26 11.77 -12.53 -13.59
C ALA A 26 12.13 -11.65 -12.39
N LEU A 27 11.47 -10.50 -12.23
CA LEU A 27 11.65 -9.63 -11.05
C LEU A 27 11.21 -10.30 -9.76
N VAL A 28 10.08 -11.01 -9.76
CA VAL A 28 9.60 -11.77 -8.59
C VAL A 28 10.58 -12.87 -8.22
N VAL A 29 11.05 -13.65 -9.19
CA VAL A 29 12.05 -14.71 -8.97
C VAL A 29 13.36 -14.12 -8.44
N LEU A 30 13.84 -13.04 -9.06
CA LEU A 30 15.06 -12.35 -8.61
C LEU A 30 14.93 -11.86 -7.17
N ALA A 31 13.80 -11.22 -6.82
CA ALA A 31 13.54 -10.77 -5.46
C ALA A 31 13.57 -11.93 -4.45
N TRP A 32 12.93 -13.05 -4.78
CA TRP A 32 12.95 -14.26 -3.94
C TRP A 32 14.36 -14.84 -3.77
N VAL A 33 15.14 -14.94 -4.86
CA VAL A 33 16.51 -15.44 -4.82
C VAL A 33 17.40 -14.54 -3.97
N VAL A 34 17.28 -13.22 -4.12
CA VAL A 34 18.02 -12.24 -3.33
C VAL A 34 17.66 -12.34 -1.85
N LEU A 35 16.37 -12.41 -1.51
CA LEU A 35 15.92 -12.57 -0.11
C LEU A 35 16.40 -13.89 0.50
N TRP A 36 16.34 -14.98 -0.26
CA TRP A 36 16.84 -16.28 0.19
C TRP A 36 18.36 -16.28 0.42
N ALA A 37 19.12 -15.69 -0.50
CA ALA A 37 20.57 -15.54 -0.36
C ALA A 37 20.94 -14.66 0.84
N TRP A 38 20.21 -13.57 1.06
CA TRP A 38 20.44 -12.67 2.19
C TRP A 38 20.10 -13.33 3.53
N ALA A 39 19.01 -14.09 3.60
CA ALA A 39 18.61 -14.85 4.79
C ALA A 39 19.64 -15.93 5.18
N ARG A 40 20.33 -16.53 4.21
CA ARG A 40 21.41 -17.51 4.43
C ARG A 40 22.76 -16.86 4.77
N SER A 41 22.89 -15.56 4.57
CA SER A 41 24.14 -14.83 4.82
C SER A 41 24.30 -14.46 6.31
N PRO A 42 25.51 -14.10 6.77
CA PRO A 42 25.75 -13.58 8.13
C PRO A 42 24.95 -12.30 8.47
N TRP A 43 24.37 -11.65 7.45
CA TRP A 43 23.57 -10.44 7.55
C TRP A 43 22.06 -10.72 7.64
N GLY A 44 21.64 -11.99 7.73
CA GLY A 44 20.24 -12.39 7.85
C GLY A 44 19.54 -11.76 9.06
N ARG A 45 20.28 -11.46 10.14
CA ARG A 45 19.78 -10.76 11.35
C ARG A 45 19.11 -9.41 11.09
N TYR A 46 19.46 -8.73 10.00
CA TYR A 46 18.83 -7.43 9.66
C TYR A 46 17.45 -7.58 9.01
N LEU A 47 17.06 -8.79 8.57
CA LEU A 47 15.71 -9.11 8.09
C LEU A 47 14.73 -9.30 9.25
N GLU A 48 15.22 -9.64 10.45
CA GLU A 48 14.39 -9.81 11.63
C GLU A 48 13.97 -8.44 12.18
N HIS A 49 12.66 -8.22 12.25
CA HIS A 49 12.07 -6.93 12.61
C HIS A 49 12.14 -6.64 14.12
N GLY A 50 12.68 -7.56 14.93
CA GLY A 50 12.69 -7.45 16.40
C GLY A 50 13.77 -6.53 16.97
N ASP A 51 14.91 -6.42 16.29
CA ASP A 51 16.15 -5.95 16.96
C ASP A 51 16.44 -4.45 16.82
N TRP A 52 15.66 -3.71 16.02
CA TRP A 52 15.97 -2.31 15.68
C TRP A 52 15.77 -1.36 16.87
N MET A 53 14.82 -1.71 17.75
CA MET A 53 14.55 -1.00 19.01
C MET A 53 15.44 -1.47 20.17
N ALA A 54 16.08 -2.64 20.03
CA ALA A 54 16.94 -3.23 21.07
C ALA A 54 18.44 -2.95 20.84
N SER A 55 18.88 -2.82 19.58
CA SER A 55 20.31 -2.80 19.20
C SER A 55 20.71 -1.72 18.17
N GLY A 56 19.80 -0.82 17.80
CA GLY A 56 20.07 0.25 16.81
C GLY A 56 20.21 1.66 17.41
N PRO A 57 20.40 2.70 16.56
CA PRO A 57 20.40 4.11 16.99
C PRO A 57 19.13 4.53 17.74
N ALA A 58 18.00 3.87 17.45
CA ALA A 58 16.75 4.07 18.16
C ALA A 58 16.81 3.59 19.63
N ALA A 59 17.57 2.54 19.94
CA ALA A 59 17.77 2.07 21.31
C ALA A 59 18.56 3.09 22.15
N PHE A 60 19.51 3.80 21.54
CA PHE A 60 20.22 4.91 22.19
C PHE A 60 19.26 6.06 22.56
N LEU A 61 18.39 6.45 21.62
CA LEU A 61 17.35 7.46 21.85
C LEU A 61 16.34 7.05 22.95
N CYS A 62 15.95 5.77 22.99
CA CYS A 62 15.07 5.25 24.04
C CYS A 62 15.67 5.35 25.45
N ARG A 63 16.99 5.14 25.59
CA ARG A 63 17.71 5.24 26.88
C ARG A 63 18.08 6.68 27.26
N ALA A 64 18.26 7.56 26.26
CA ALA A 64 18.63 8.96 26.49
C ALA A 64 17.46 9.85 26.97
N LEU A 65 16.21 9.45 26.71
CA LEU A 65 15.00 10.18 27.09
C LEU A 65 14.35 9.58 28.35
N PRO A 66 13.89 10.40 29.31
CA PRO A 66 13.19 9.89 30.49
C PRO A 66 11.90 9.16 30.08
N ALA A 67 11.75 7.93 30.58
CA ALA A 67 10.68 6.99 30.20
C ALA A 67 10.59 6.68 28.68
N GLY A 68 11.64 6.96 27.90
CA GLY A 68 11.66 6.77 26.45
C GLY A 68 11.38 5.34 26.03
N GLU A 69 11.72 4.34 26.85
CA GLU A 69 11.48 2.94 26.57
C GLU A 69 9.98 2.55 26.47
N TRP A 70 9.08 3.36 27.04
CA TRP A 70 7.64 3.05 27.11
C TRP A 70 6.83 3.67 25.98
N TRP A 71 7.11 4.93 25.62
CA TRP A 71 6.30 5.69 24.65
C TRP A 71 6.99 5.86 23.29
N LEU A 72 8.32 5.93 23.25
CA LEU A 72 9.06 6.21 22.02
C LEU A 72 8.94 5.10 20.97
N PRO A 73 8.96 3.79 21.32
CA PRO A 73 8.69 2.71 20.37
C PRO A 73 7.35 2.83 19.67
N GLY A 74 6.28 3.05 20.45
CA GLY A 74 4.93 3.21 19.92
C GLY A 74 4.82 4.42 19.00
N LEU A 75 5.43 5.55 19.38
CA LEU A 75 5.45 6.75 18.57
C LEU A 75 6.21 6.55 17.24
N LEU A 76 7.42 5.98 17.29
CA LEU A 76 8.21 5.73 16.09
C LEU A 76 7.52 4.75 15.14
N TYR A 77 6.90 3.70 15.68
CA TYR A 77 6.10 2.78 14.89
C TYR A 77 4.90 3.48 14.25
N ALA A 78 4.17 4.30 15.00
CA ALA A 78 3.04 5.08 14.47
C ALA A 78 3.49 6.07 13.38
N LEU A 79 4.61 6.77 13.58
CA LEU A 79 5.18 7.68 12.58
C LEU A 79 5.62 6.94 11.33
N ALA A 80 6.33 5.82 11.46
CA ALA A 80 6.74 4.99 10.34
C ALA A 80 5.53 4.43 9.59
N TRP A 81 4.50 3.99 10.31
CA TRP A 81 3.23 3.54 9.74
C TRP A 81 2.54 4.64 8.93
N VAL A 82 2.39 5.84 9.51
CA VAL A 82 1.78 6.99 8.83
C VAL A 82 2.60 7.38 7.61
N LEU A 83 3.92 7.47 7.72
CA LEU A 83 4.82 7.81 6.63
C LEU A 83 4.74 6.81 5.48
N MET A 84 4.80 5.51 5.78
CA MET A 84 4.72 4.45 4.77
C MET A 84 3.34 4.43 4.10
N THR A 85 2.28 4.55 4.90
CA THR A 85 0.91 4.58 4.38
C THR A 85 0.67 5.81 3.51
N ALA A 86 1.15 6.98 3.94
CA ALA A 86 1.10 8.18 3.11
C ALA A 86 1.91 7.98 1.82
N ALA A 87 3.16 7.54 1.89
CA ALA A 87 4.01 7.42 0.71
C ALA A 87 3.48 6.41 -0.33
N MET A 88 3.01 5.24 0.11
CA MET A 88 2.63 4.14 -0.78
C MET A 88 1.16 4.15 -1.19
N MET A 89 0.25 4.65 -0.34
CA MET A 89 -1.20 4.60 -0.60
C MET A 89 -1.75 5.94 -1.10
N LEU A 90 -1.11 7.08 -0.77
CA LEU A 90 -1.53 8.39 -1.30
C LEU A 90 -1.57 8.44 -2.84
N PRO A 91 -0.61 7.86 -3.60
CA PRO A 91 -0.67 7.88 -5.06
C PRO A 91 -1.96 7.28 -5.62
N THR A 92 -2.53 6.29 -4.92
CA THR A 92 -3.78 5.64 -5.35
C THR A 92 -5.02 6.48 -5.08
N THR A 93 -4.95 7.43 -4.15
CA THR A 93 -6.05 8.31 -3.76
C THR A 93 -5.94 9.73 -4.34
N LEU A 94 -4.79 10.13 -4.90
CA LEU A 94 -4.63 11.42 -5.59
C LEU A 94 -5.76 11.75 -6.59
N PRO A 95 -6.21 10.82 -7.47
CA PRO A 95 -7.30 11.12 -8.40
C PRO A 95 -8.62 11.48 -7.70
N LEU A 96 -8.88 10.91 -6.52
CA LEU A 96 -10.06 11.21 -5.72
C LEU A 96 -9.97 12.61 -5.10
N PHE A 97 -8.80 12.96 -4.56
CA PHE A 97 -8.55 14.30 -4.01
C PHE A 97 -8.71 15.37 -5.09
N ASP A 98 -8.17 15.17 -6.29
CA ASP A 98 -8.30 16.10 -7.41
C ASP A 98 -9.74 16.30 -7.89
N VAL A 99 -10.57 15.25 -7.86
CA VAL A 99 -11.99 15.35 -8.22
C VAL A 99 -12.76 16.08 -7.12
N PHE A 100 -12.48 15.77 -5.86
CA PHE A 100 -13.12 16.45 -4.73
C PHE A 100 -12.75 17.93 -4.66
N ASP A 101 -11.49 18.26 -4.98
CA ASP A 101 -10.98 19.63 -5.11
C ASP A 101 -11.79 20.41 -6.15
N ARG A 102 -11.88 19.88 -7.38
CA ARG A 102 -12.66 20.50 -8.47
C ARG A 102 -14.14 20.68 -8.13
N MET A 103 -14.77 19.73 -7.43
CA MET A 103 -16.17 19.83 -7.02
C MET A 103 -16.41 20.87 -5.93
N THR A 104 -15.43 21.09 -5.05
CA THR A 104 -15.57 21.98 -3.89
C THR A 104 -14.93 23.34 -4.10
N ALA A 105 -14.17 23.56 -5.18
CA ALA A 105 -13.44 24.80 -5.48
C ALA A 105 -14.28 26.08 -5.42
N ARG A 106 -15.59 25.99 -5.68
CA ARG A 106 -16.53 27.14 -5.63
C ARG A 106 -17.25 27.32 -4.28
N ARG A 107 -16.99 26.45 -3.29
CA ARG A 107 -17.60 26.55 -1.95
C ARG A 107 -16.71 27.36 -1.01
N ALA A 108 -17.33 28.20 -0.18
CA ALA A 108 -16.62 28.96 0.85
C ALA A 108 -15.87 28.05 1.85
N ASP A 109 -16.42 26.86 2.14
CA ASP A 109 -15.83 25.88 3.07
C ASP A 109 -14.82 24.92 2.44
N HIS A 110 -14.35 25.18 1.21
CA HIS A 110 -13.47 24.30 0.45
C HIS A 110 -12.28 23.76 1.27
N ARG A 111 -11.53 24.65 1.94
CA ARG A 111 -10.37 24.27 2.76
C ARG A 111 -10.73 23.33 3.89
N ARG A 112 -11.87 23.57 4.55
CA ARG A 112 -12.37 22.72 5.65
C ARG A 112 -12.77 21.35 5.13
N LEU A 113 -13.41 21.28 3.97
CA LEU A 113 -13.80 20.02 3.34
C LEU A 113 -12.57 19.19 2.93
N MET A 114 -11.53 19.81 2.35
CA MET A 114 -10.26 19.13 2.05
C MET A 114 -9.57 18.59 3.30
N LEU A 115 -9.53 19.39 4.38
CA LEU A 115 -8.95 18.95 5.66
C LEU A 115 -9.72 17.77 6.24
N LEU A 116 -11.06 17.80 6.21
CA LEU A 116 -11.89 16.68 6.67
C LEU A 116 -11.68 15.41 5.83
N LEU A 117 -11.49 15.55 4.51
CA LEU A 117 -11.17 14.42 3.64
C LEU A 117 -9.81 13.80 4.02
N GLY A 118 -8.78 14.64 4.18
CA GLY A 118 -7.44 14.20 4.60
C GLY A 118 -7.45 13.53 5.97
N LEU A 119 -8.15 14.12 6.94
CA LEU A 119 -8.28 13.57 8.29
C LEU A 119 -9.05 12.25 8.29
N GLY A 120 -10.15 12.15 7.54
CA GLY A 120 -10.90 10.90 7.39
C GLY A 120 -10.06 9.78 6.77
N TYR A 121 -9.26 10.11 5.75
CA TYR A 121 -8.32 9.16 5.14
C TYR A 121 -7.27 8.67 6.14
N MET A 122 -6.64 9.58 6.89
CA MET A 122 -5.66 9.22 7.93
C MET A 122 -6.29 8.42 9.07
N ALA A 123 -7.51 8.77 9.49
CA ALA A 123 -8.22 8.04 10.53
C ALA A 123 -8.55 6.61 10.11
N ALA A 124 -9.03 6.40 8.87
CA ALA A 124 -9.31 5.07 8.35
C ALA A 124 -8.04 4.19 8.30
N TRP A 125 -6.92 4.75 7.84
CA TRP A 125 -5.64 4.05 7.81
C TRP A 125 -5.02 3.82 9.19
N GLY A 126 -5.20 4.77 10.11
CA GLY A 126 -4.81 4.61 11.50
C GLY A 126 -5.59 3.47 12.17
N ALA A 127 -6.91 3.44 11.99
CA ALA A 127 -7.77 2.36 12.49
C ALA A 127 -7.37 1.00 11.91
N PHE A 128 -7.10 0.93 10.60
CA PHE A 128 -6.60 -0.28 9.97
C PHE A 128 -5.25 -0.71 10.53
N GLY A 129 -4.32 0.22 10.75
CA GLY A 129 -3.03 -0.07 11.36
C GLY A 129 -3.14 -0.62 12.78
N LEU A 130 -4.01 -0.05 13.61
CA LEU A 130 -4.30 -0.54 14.95
C LEU A 130 -4.89 -1.97 14.92
N LEU A 131 -5.84 -2.23 14.01
CA LEU A 131 -6.41 -3.56 13.82
C LEU A 131 -5.35 -4.57 13.35
N ALA A 132 -4.52 -4.20 12.38
CA ALA A 132 -3.45 -5.05 11.88
C ALA A 132 -2.42 -5.37 12.96
N HIS A 133 -2.03 -4.36 13.75
CA HIS A 133 -1.11 -4.54 14.87
C HIS A 133 -1.72 -5.44 15.95
N GLY A 134 -2.98 -5.21 16.34
CA GLY A 134 -3.71 -6.05 17.30
C GLY A 134 -3.86 -7.50 16.82
N LEU A 135 -4.14 -7.71 15.53
CA LEU A 135 -4.23 -9.05 14.97
C LEU A 135 -2.86 -9.74 14.96
N HIS A 136 -1.79 -9.00 14.63
CA HIS A 136 -0.43 -9.53 14.64
C HIS A 136 0.01 -9.94 16.05
N THR A 137 -0.22 -9.10 17.07
CA THR A 137 0.12 -9.42 18.46
C THR A 137 -0.72 -10.58 19.00
N ALA A 138 -2.01 -10.62 18.70
CA ALA A 138 -2.87 -11.74 19.03
C ALA A 138 -2.37 -13.05 18.40
N LEU A 139 -2.02 -13.02 17.11
CA LEU A 139 -1.49 -14.17 16.39
C LEU A 139 -0.21 -14.69 17.05
N LEU A 140 0.76 -13.81 17.32
CA LEU A 140 2.00 -14.18 17.99
C LEU A 140 1.76 -14.77 19.39
N SER A 141 0.79 -14.22 20.14
CA SER A 141 0.45 -14.76 21.47
C SER A 141 -0.14 -16.18 21.41
N VAL A 142 -0.85 -16.52 20.33
CA VAL A 142 -1.39 -17.87 20.09
C VAL A 142 -0.28 -18.81 19.65
N LEU A 143 0.62 -18.37 18.77
CA LEU A 143 1.79 -19.17 18.35
C LEU A 143 2.70 -19.51 19.54
N ALA A 144 2.92 -18.55 20.45
CA ALA A 144 3.74 -18.77 21.64
C ALA A 144 3.16 -19.84 22.60
N LYS A 145 1.84 -20.05 22.57
CA LYS A 145 1.14 -21.04 23.41
C LYS A 145 1.02 -22.42 22.75
N SER A 146 1.31 -22.54 21.46
CA SER A 146 1.13 -23.78 20.69
C SER A 146 2.38 -24.12 19.87
N PRO A 147 3.25 -25.01 20.36
CA PRO A 147 4.46 -25.44 19.65
C PRO A 147 4.14 -26.10 18.30
N THR A 148 3.01 -26.80 18.22
CA THR A 148 2.53 -27.44 16.99
C THR A 148 2.13 -26.41 15.93
N LEU A 149 1.52 -25.29 16.32
CA LEU A 149 1.17 -24.21 15.40
C LEU A 149 2.41 -23.40 14.97
N ALA A 150 3.39 -23.22 15.86
CA ALA A 150 4.66 -22.58 15.52
C ALA A 150 5.41 -23.35 14.41
N TRP A 151 5.39 -24.68 14.46
CA TRP A 151 5.99 -25.52 13.40
C TRP A 151 5.26 -25.39 12.05
N HIS A 152 3.94 -25.17 12.09
CA HIS A 152 3.10 -24.99 10.91
C HIS A 152 2.84 -23.52 10.55
N GLY A 153 3.63 -22.58 11.07
CA GLY A 153 3.41 -21.14 10.84
C GLY A 153 3.38 -20.74 9.36
N TRP A 154 4.08 -21.50 8.50
CA TRP A 154 4.05 -21.30 7.05
C TRP A 154 2.65 -21.47 6.43
N LEU A 155 1.78 -22.31 7.00
CA LEU A 155 0.41 -22.50 6.55
C LEU A 155 -0.42 -21.22 6.72
N ILE A 156 -0.17 -20.44 7.79
CA ILE A 156 -0.87 -19.18 8.03
C ILE A 156 -0.51 -18.18 6.92
N GLY A 157 0.78 -18.05 6.60
CA GLY A 157 1.24 -17.21 5.49
C GLY A 157 0.65 -17.64 4.15
N ALA A 158 0.69 -18.95 3.85
CA ALA A 158 0.13 -19.51 2.64
C ALA A 158 -1.39 -19.27 2.53
N ALA A 159 -2.13 -19.47 3.63
CA ALA A 159 -3.58 -19.23 3.68
C ALA A 159 -3.92 -17.76 3.48
N VAL A 160 -3.18 -16.83 4.11
CA VAL A 160 -3.38 -15.39 3.94
C VAL A 160 -3.13 -14.97 2.49
N ILE A 161 -2.04 -15.47 1.86
CA ILE A 161 -1.74 -15.19 0.45
C ILE A 161 -2.81 -15.78 -0.46
N ALA A 162 -3.24 -17.02 -0.22
CA ALA A 162 -4.28 -17.67 -1.01
C ALA A 162 -5.62 -16.91 -0.91
N LEU A 163 -6.00 -16.49 0.30
CA LEU A 163 -7.21 -15.71 0.53
C LEU A 163 -7.12 -14.33 -0.12
N ALA A 164 -5.98 -13.65 -0.01
CA ALA A 164 -5.73 -12.38 -0.68
C ALA A 164 -5.81 -12.55 -2.20
N GLY A 165 -5.21 -13.60 -2.77
CA GLY A 165 -5.33 -13.94 -4.18
C GLY A 165 -6.78 -14.19 -4.59
N ALA A 166 -7.51 -15.02 -3.85
CA ALA A 166 -8.92 -15.29 -4.10
C ALA A 166 -9.77 -14.00 -4.08
N PHE A 167 -9.52 -13.10 -3.13
CA PHE A 167 -10.18 -11.80 -3.08
C PHE A 167 -9.80 -10.90 -4.27
N GLN A 168 -8.51 -10.85 -4.63
CA GLN A 168 -7.99 -10.03 -5.74
C GLN A 168 -8.57 -10.45 -7.10
N PHE A 169 -8.83 -11.74 -7.30
CA PHE A 169 -9.42 -12.29 -8.53
C PHE A 169 -10.95 -12.50 -8.46
N SER A 170 -11.57 -12.24 -7.31
CA SER A 170 -13.01 -12.41 -7.14
C SER A 170 -13.81 -11.37 -7.90
N ARG A 171 -14.95 -11.80 -8.48
CA ARG A 171 -15.96 -10.90 -9.05
C ARG A 171 -16.53 -9.90 -8.03
N LEU A 172 -16.43 -10.21 -6.73
CA LEU A 172 -16.87 -9.33 -5.65
C LEU A 172 -16.07 -8.02 -5.64
N LYS A 173 -14.74 -8.10 -5.78
CA LYS A 173 -13.87 -6.92 -5.85
C LYS A 173 -14.26 -6.01 -7.02
N TYR A 174 -14.45 -6.60 -8.21
CA TYR A 174 -14.82 -5.83 -9.40
C TYR A 174 -16.19 -5.15 -9.26
N ARG A 175 -17.21 -5.86 -8.75
CA ARG A 175 -18.53 -5.25 -8.51
C ARG A 175 -18.48 -4.10 -7.50
N CYS A 176 -17.70 -4.26 -6.44
CA CYS A 176 -17.52 -3.23 -5.43
C CYS A 176 -16.79 -2.01 -6.02
N LEU A 177 -15.70 -2.22 -6.75
CA LEU A 177 -14.95 -1.15 -7.41
C LEU A 177 -15.76 -0.41 -8.46
N ASP A 178 -16.56 -1.12 -9.26
CA ASP A 178 -17.45 -0.50 -10.25
C ASP A 178 -18.41 0.46 -9.56
N LYS A 179 -19.10 0.01 -8.51
CA LYS A 179 -20.03 0.86 -7.74
C LYS A 179 -19.31 2.03 -7.05
N CYS A 180 -18.14 1.79 -6.46
CA CYS A 180 -17.35 2.82 -5.79
C CYS A 180 -16.71 3.84 -6.75
N ARG A 181 -16.43 3.47 -8.01
CA ARG A 181 -15.78 4.35 -9.01
C ARG A 181 -16.71 4.93 -10.06
N THR A 182 -17.99 4.54 -10.11
CA THR A 182 -18.98 5.02 -11.09
C THR A 182 -19.02 6.56 -11.29
N PRO A 183 -18.94 7.41 -10.25
CA PRO A 183 -18.91 8.87 -10.46
C PRO A 183 -17.52 9.46 -10.75
N LEU A 184 -16.44 8.74 -10.42
CA LEU A 184 -15.05 9.21 -10.61
C LEU A 184 -14.57 9.05 -12.06
N GLY A 185 -15.04 8.01 -12.77
CA GLY A 185 -14.69 7.78 -14.18
C GLY A 185 -15.14 8.92 -15.10
N PHE A 186 -16.30 9.51 -14.83
CA PHE A 186 -16.84 10.64 -15.61
C PHE A 186 -16.07 11.96 -15.33
N ALA A 187 -15.63 12.16 -14.10
CA ALA A 187 -14.85 13.35 -13.71
C ALA A 187 -13.36 13.25 -14.11
N LEU A 188 -12.77 12.06 -14.10
CA LEU A 188 -11.40 11.81 -14.56
C LEU A 188 -11.25 11.87 -16.08
N LEU A 189 -12.30 11.59 -16.85
CA LEU A 189 -12.32 11.74 -18.31
C LEU A 189 -12.74 13.14 -18.83
N GLY A 190 -13.24 14.05 -17.99
CA GLY A 190 -13.61 15.41 -18.42
C GLY A 190 -12.46 16.43 -18.21
N PRO A 191 -12.31 17.51 -19.01
CA PRO A 191 -12.85 17.91 -20.31
C PRO A 191 -11.73 18.04 -21.37
N SER A 192 -10.75 17.13 -21.41
CA SER A 192 -9.66 17.20 -22.40
C SER A 192 -10.12 16.86 -23.83
N ALA A 193 -11.26 16.17 -23.98
CA ALA A 193 -11.90 15.92 -25.28
C ALA A 193 -12.69 17.14 -25.82
N ALA A 194 -12.95 18.17 -25.02
CA ALA A 194 -13.66 19.38 -25.46
C ALA A 194 -12.72 20.54 -25.86
N ARG A 195 -11.41 20.38 -25.70
CA ARG A 195 -10.38 21.39 -26.03
C ARG A 195 -9.54 21.09 -27.28
N GLY A 196 -9.90 20.04 -28.00
CA GLY A 196 -9.49 19.85 -29.40
C GLY A 196 -10.58 20.41 -30.32
N LYS A 197 -10.62 21.74 -30.46
CA LYS A 197 -11.38 22.44 -31.52
C LYS A 197 -10.36 23.14 -32.44
N PRO A 198 -10.67 23.42 -33.72
CA PRO A 198 -11.98 23.86 -34.24
C PRO A 198 -12.80 22.79 -34.94
#